data_AF-A0A7G8J2V9-F1
#
_entry.id   AF-A0A7G8J2V9-F1
#
_cell.length_a   1.000
_cell.length_b   1.000
_cell.length_c   1.000
_cell.angle_alpha   90.00
_cell.angle_beta   90.00
_cell.angle_gamma   90.00
#
_symmetry.space_group_name_H-M   'P 1'
#
loop_
_entity.id
_entity.type
_entity.pdbx_description
1 polymer ?
#
loop_
_entity_poly.entity_id
_entity_poly.type
_entity_poly.pdbx_seq_one_letter_code
_entity_poly.pdbx_strand_id
1 'polypeptide(L)'
;MTDLSAQPRTFAVFDGDLDADWADRYSHATALAVDTEAMGLIHGRDRLCLVQICDAEDQVSCIRIALGQTEAPRLKALMERASIEKVFHFARFDVAALATGLGIRVNPIFCTKVGSRLARTYSPRHGLKEVVMELVGVELDKQAQSSDWGRVDELSETQLAYAANDARYLLPARDRLKEMLQREGRWELAERCFACIPVMSDLDRFRFTQTFEH
;
A
#
# COMPACT_ATOMS: atom_id res chain seq x y z
N MET A 1 -21.03 5.72 -4.92
CA MET A 1 -19.80 5.25 -5.57
C MET A 1 -19.14 6.48 -6.14
N THR A 2 -17.93 6.81 -5.68
CA THR A 2 -17.10 7.83 -6.31
C THR A 2 -16.85 7.36 -7.74
N ASP A 3 -17.32 8.12 -8.73
CA ASP A 3 -17.05 7.87 -10.13
C ASP A 3 -15.56 8.19 -10.36
N LEU A 4 -14.72 7.17 -10.32
CA LEU A 4 -13.28 7.32 -10.52
C LEU A 4 -13.03 7.40 -12.03
N SER A 5 -12.59 8.56 -12.49
CA SER A 5 -12.16 8.76 -13.86
C SER A 5 -10.93 7.90 -14.18
N ALA A 6 -10.68 7.68 -15.48
CA ALA A 6 -9.49 6.94 -15.94
C ALA A 6 -8.17 7.55 -15.41
N GLN A 7 -8.15 8.87 -15.19
CA GLN A 7 -7.04 9.59 -14.58
C GLN A 7 -7.38 10.02 -13.14
N PRO A 8 -6.37 10.12 -12.25
CA PRO A 8 -6.56 10.65 -10.91
C PRO A 8 -7.02 12.11 -10.95
N ARG A 9 -7.79 12.54 -9.94
CA ARG A 9 -8.21 13.94 -9.80
C ARG A 9 -7.01 14.88 -9.72
N THR A 10 -5.95 14.46 -9.05
CA THR A 10 -4.68 15.19 -9.01
C THR A 10 -3.54 14.17 -8.91
N PHE A 11 -2.45 14.43 -9.62
CA PHE A 11 -1.26 13.58 -9.63
C PHE A 11 0.00 14.41 -9.41
N ALA A 12 0.87 13.97 -8.51
CA ALA A 12 2.19 14.57 -8.31
C ALA A 12 3.28 13.50 -8.16
N VAL A 13 4.49 13.85 -8.56
CA VAL A 13 5.68 13.03 -8.38
C VAL A 13 6.70 13.82 -7.55
N PHE A 14 7.28 13.18 -6.55
CA PHE A 14 8.25 13.77 -5.64
C PHE A 14 9.55 12.98 -5.62
N ASP A 15 10.63 13.67 -5.28
CA ASP A 15 11.94 13.08 -5.03
C ASP A 15 12.26 13.10 -3.55
N GLY A 16 12.50 11.92 -3.00
CA GLY A 16 12.88 11.67 -1.62
C GLY A 16 11.73 11.73 -0.62
N ASP A 17 10.92 12.79 -0.63
CA ASP A 17 9.81 12.95 0.33
C ASP A 17 8.70 13.83 -0.26
N LEU A 18 7.53 13.82 0.36
CA LEU A 18 6.46 14.75 0.04
C LEU A 18 6.92 16.21 0.25
N ASP A 19 6.31 17.15 -0.47
CA ASP A 19 6.37 18.56 -0.11
C ASP A 19 5.48 18.88 1.11
N ALA A 20 5.51 20.13 1.56
CA ALA A 20 4.73 20.55 2.73
C ALA A 20 3.22 20.54 2.46
N ASP A 21 2.80 20.92 1.25
CA ASP A 21 1.39 21.07 0.90
C ASP A 21 0.69 19.72 0.81
N TRP A 22 1.31 18.73 0.16
CA TRP A 22 0.78 17.38 0.08
C TRP A 22 0.81 16.66 1.42
N ALA A 23 1.86 16.87 2.21
CA ALA A 23 1.91 16.33 3.56
C ALA A 23 0.78 16.89 4.44
N ASP A 24 0.48 18.20 4.32
CA ASP A 24 -0.62 18.84 5.04
C ASP A 24 -1.99 18.33 4.59
N ARG A 25 -2.22 18.25 3.27
CA ARG A 25 -3.46 17.68 2.69
C ARG A 25 -3.74 16.27 3.21
N TYR A 26 -2.78 15.36 3.07
CA TYR A 26 -2.92 13.98 3.55
C TYR A 26 -3.03 13.89 5.06
N SER A 27 -2.52 14.88 5.79
CA SER A 27 -2.61 14.97 7.24
C SER A 27 -4.06 15.06 7.74
N HIS A 28 -4.99 15.53 6.90
CA HIS A 28 -6.42 15.62 7.20
C HIS A 28 -7.22 14.37 6.81
N ALA A 29 -6.61 13.40 6.11
CA ALA A 29 -7.29 12.18 5.70
C ALA A 29 -7.56 11.26 6.90
N THR A 30 -8.66 10.51 6.85
CA THR A 30 -8.94 9.44 7.83
C THR A 30 -8.29 8.12 7.44
N ALA A 31 -8.02 7.94 6.14
CA ALA A 31 -7.30 6.80 5.60
C ALA A 31 -6.51 7.21 4.36
N LEU A 32 -5.38 6.54 4.14
CA LEU A 32 -4.54 6.67 2.97
C LEU A 32 -4.33 5.29 2.38
N ALA A 33 -4.60 5.13 1.09
CA ALA A 33 -4.15 3.99 0.33
C ALA A 33 -2.66 4.13 0.05
N VAL A 34 -1.90 3.06 0.25
CA VAL A 34 -0.45 3.05 0.10
C VAL A 34 -0.03 1.77 -0.61
N ASP A 35 0.94 1.91 -1.52
CA ASP A 35 1.65 0.78 -2.11
C ASP A 35 3.15 1.12 -2.23
N THR A 36 3.97 0.11 -2.57
CA THR A 36 5.40 0.33 -2.80
C THR A 36 5.95 -0.47 -3.98
N GLU A 37 6.98 0.09 -4.63
CA GLU A 37 7.79 -0.63 -5.61
C GLU A 37 9.23 -0.77 -5.13
N ALA A 38 9.82 -1.93 -5.41
CA ALA A 38 11.19 -2.25 -5.04
C ALA A 38 11.93 -2.95 -6.19
N MET A 39 13.25 -3.06 -6.07
CA MET A 39 14.08 -3.82 -7.04
C MET A 39 13.74 -5.31 -7.13
N GLY A 40 12.93 -5.82 -6.21
CA GLY A 40 12.64 -7.24 -6.03
C GLY A 40 12.04 -7.49 -4.65
N LEU A 41 11.94 -8.76 -4.28
CA LEU A 41 11.17 -9.20 -3.12
C LEU A 41 12.00 -9.44 -1.86
N ILE A 42 13.32 -9.28 -1.91
CA ILE A 42 14.22 -9.58 -0.77
C ILE A 42 14.60 -8.31 -0.04
N HIS A 43 13.95 -8.05 1.10
CA HIS A 43 14.31 -6.94 1.98
C HIS A 43 15.80 -6.94 2.35
N GLY A 44 16.43 -5.76 2.31
CA GLY A 44 17.85 -5.55 2.58
C GLY A 44 18.79 -5.80 1.40
N ARG A 45 18.35 -6.58 0.39
CA ARG A 45 19.06 -6.71 -0.90
C ARG A 45 18.41 -5.80 -1.95
N ASP A 46 17.09 -5.90 -2.06
CA ASP A 46 16.27 -5.19 -3.03
C ASP A 46 15.72 -3.93 -2.34
N ARG A 47 16.19 -2.77 -2.79
CA ARG A 47 15.84 -1.48 -2.18
C ARG A 47 14.42 -1.04 -2.54
N LEU A 48 13.83 -0.24 -1.66
CA LEU A 48 12.64 0.56 -1.95
C LEU A 48 12.98 1.60 -3.02
N CYS A 49 12.09 1.74 -3.99
CA CYS A 49 12.26 2.61 -5.15
C CYS A 49 11.15 3.65 -5.27
N LEU A 50 9.91 3.27 -4.96
CA LEU A 50 8.75 4.15 -5.08
C LEU A 50 7.77 3.88 -3.95
N VAL A 51 7.14 4.94 -3.45
CA VAL A 51 5.99 4.87 -2.54
C VAL A 51 4.85 5.63 -3.17
N GLN A 52 3.69 4.98 -3.31
CA GLN A 52 2.48 5.62 -3.82
C GLN A 52 1.51 5.87 -2.69
N ILE A 53 0.84 7.02 -2.72
CA ILE A 53 -0.22 7.35 -1.77
C ILE A 53 -1.43 7.85 -2.56
N CYS A 54 -2.62 7.41 -2.16
CA CYS A 54 -3.88 7.97 -2.62
C CYS A 54 -4.81 8.23 -1.43
N ASP A 55 -5.50 9.36 -1.44
CA ASP A 55 -6.54 9.66 -0.46
C ASP A 55 -7.96 9.35 -0.99
N ALA A 56 -8.99 9.69 -0.21
CA ALA A 56 -10.38 9.48 -0.60
C ALA A 56 -10.89 10.48 -1.66
N GLU A 57 -10.14 11.53 -1.96
CA GLU A 57 -10.45 12.52 -3.00
C GLU A 57 -9.80 12.18 -4.35
N ASP A 58 -9.19 11.00 -4.48
CA ASP A 58 -8.44 10.56 -5.67
C ASP A 58 -7.25 11.48 -5.99
N GLN A 59 -6.65 12.08 -4.95
CA GLN A 59 -5.37 12.77 -5.04
C GLN A 59 -4.26 11.74 -4.85
N VAL A 60 -3.38 11.63 -5.85
CA VAL A 60 -2.34 10.60 -5.90
C VAL A 60 -0.96 11.23 -5.94
N SER A 61 -0.04 10.70 -5.15
CA SER A 61 1.37 11.06 -5.17
C SER A 61 2.26 9.84 -5.32
N CYS A 62 3.30 9.95 -6.15
CA CYS A 62 4.38 8.98 -6.28
C CYS A 62 5.68 9.59 -5.74
N ILE A 63 6.28 8.98 -4.72
CA ILE A 63 7.51 9.46 -4.07
C ILE A 63 8.66 8.53 -4.46
N ARG A 64 9.59 9.02 -5.25
CA ARG A 64 10.80 8.32 -5.66
C ARG A 64 11.81 8.29 -4.53
N ILE A 65 12.34 7.11 -4.23
CA ILE A 65 13.32 6.91 -3.17
C ILE A 65 14.69 6.68 -3.80
N ALA A 66 15.63 7.57 -3.48
CA ALA A 66 16.97 7.52 -4.04
C ALA A 66 17.79 6.35 -3.46
N LEU A 67 18.82 5.91 -4.20
CA LEU A 67 19.76 4.91 -3.70
C LEU A 67 20.49 5.45 -2.47
N GLY A 68 20.44 4.70 -1.37
CA GLY A 68 21.09 5.08 -0.10
C GLY A 68 20.28 6.06 0.76
N GLN A 69 19.10 6.50 0.31
CA GLN A 69 18.20 7.28 1.14
C GLN A 69 17.65 6.43 2.28
N THR A 70 17.65 6.98 3.48
CA THR A 70 17.21 6.30 4.72
C THR A 70 16.13 7.04 5.49
N GLU A 71 15.75 8.23 5.02
CA GLU A 71 14.75 9.09 5.66
C GLU A 71 13.80 9.72 4.65
N ALA A 72 12.55 9.90 5.08
CA ALA A 72 11.52 10.68 4.42
C ALA A 72 10.58 11.22 5.52
N PRO A 73 10.97 12.31 6.22
CA PRO A 73 10.31 12.73 7.46
C PRO A 73 8.80 12.99 7.34
N ARG A 74 8.32 13.57 6.23
CA ARG A 74 6.90 13.86 6.03
C ARG A 74 6.11 12.58 5.74
N LEU A 75 6.65 11.72 4.87
CA LEU A 75 6.11 10.38 4.65
C LEU A 75 6.02 9.60 5.96
N LYS A 76 7.11 9.57 6.74
CA LYS A 76 7.16 8.93 8.06
C LYS A 76 6.06 9.47 8.97
N ALA A 77 5.92 10.79 9.07
CA ALA A 77 4.91 11.41 9.92
C ALA A 77 3.47 10.96 9.57
N LEU A 78 3.15 10.73 8.29
CA LEU A 78 1.84 10.20 7.87
C LEU A 78 1.69 8.70 8.16
N MET A 79 2.71 7.92 7.83
CA MET A 79 2.69 6.46 7.99
C MET A 79 2.63 6.03 9.46
N GLU A 80 3.22 6.81 10.37
CA GLU A 80 3.21 6.53 11.81
C GLU A 80 2.04 7.21 12.56
N ARG A 81 1.24 8.04 11.87
CA ARG A 81 0.11 8.75 12.50
C ARG A 81 -1.03 7.81 12.85
N ALA A 82 -1.33 7.68 14.14
CA ALA A 82 -2.37 6.79 14.65
C ALA A 82 -3.80 7.13 14.19
N SER A 83 -4.06 8.39 13.84
CA SER A 83 -5.38 8.86 13.39
C SER A 83 -5.67 8.58 11.91
N ILE A 84 -4.70 8.06 11.15
CA ILE A 84 -4.84 7.79 9.72
C ILE A 84 -4.65 6.29 9.49
N GLU A 85 -5.66 5.60 8.97
CA GLU A 85 -5.52 4.20 8.56
C GLU A 85 -4.70 4.09 7.27
N LYS A 86 -3.66 3.25 7.24
CA LYS A 86 -2.93 2.96 6.00
C LYS A 86 -3.45 1.67 5.38
N VAL A 87 -3.98 1.79 4.17
CA VAL A 87 -4.63 0.69 3.46
C VAL A 87 -3.68 0.19 2.37
N PHE A 88 -3.29 -1.08 2.45
CA PHE A 88 -2.43 -1.73 1.46
C PHE A 88 -3.10 -2.96 0.86
N HIS A 89 -2.57 -3.46 -0.24
CA HIS A 89 -2.82 -4.83 -0.68
C HIS A 89 -1.60 -5.72 -0.44
N PHE A 90 -1.71 -6.67 0.49
CA PHE A 90 -0.58 -7.49 0.95
C PHE A 90 0.51 -6.72 1.73
N ALA A 91 0.06 -5.83 2.63
CA ALA A 91 0.88 -4.95 3.48
C ALA A 91 2.14 -5.55 4.13
N ARG A 92 2.20 -6.88 4.35
CA ARG A 92 3.36 -7.56 4.96
C ARG A 92 4.67 -7.18 4.25
N PHE A 93 4.65 -7.11 2.93
CA PHE A 93 5.81 -6.73 2.12
C PHE A 93 6.13 -5.24 2.27
N ASP A 94 5.15 -4.37 2.03
CA ASP A 94 5.33 -2.91 2.00
C ASP A 94 5.77 -2.35 3.35
N VAL A 95 5.16 -2.86 4.43
CA VAL A 95 5.53 -2.48 5.80
C VAL A 95 6.98 -2.88 6.08
N ALA A 96 7.44 -4.03 5.58
CA ALA A 96 8.84 -4.43 5.71
C ALA A 96 9.78 -3.59 4.84
N ALA A 97 9.36 -3.22 3.63
CA ALA A 97 10.11 -2.36 2.74
C ALA A 97 10.29 -0.95 3.32
N LEU A 98 9.21 -0.34 3.83
CA LEU A 98 9.23 0.98 4.49
C LEU A 98 10.08 0.97 5.76
N ALA A 99 9.97 -0.08 6.59
CA ALA A 99 10.76 -0.18 7.80
C ALA A 99 12.26 -0.42 7.53
N THR A 100 12.59 -1.17 6.47
CA THR A 100 13.98 -1.46 6.08
C THR A 100 14.62 -0.30 5.33
N GLY A 101 13.89 0.31 4.41
CA GLY A 101 14.41 1.38 3.55
C GLY A 101 14.44 2.74 4.24
N LEU A 102 13.41 3.08 5.03
CA LEU A 102 13.21 4.44 5.55
C LEU A 102 13.02 4.51 7.08
N GLY A 103 13.15 3.37 7.79
CA GLY A 103 12.94 3.33 9.24
C GLY A 103 11.52 3.72 9.68
N ILE A 104 10.52 3.48 8.83
CA ILE A 104 9.11 3.83 9.07
C ILE A 104 8.36 2.66 9.69
N ARG A 105 7.62 2.91 10.78
CA ARG A 105 6.74 1.94 11.46
C ARG A 105 5.28 2.24 11.21
N VAL A 106 4.72 1.61 10.19
CA VAL A 106 3.34 1.89 9.77
C VAL A 106 2.31 1.45 10.81
N ASN A 107 1.42 2.36 11.21
CA ASN A 107 0.30 2.06 12.11
C ASN A 107 -0.77 3.18 12.08
N PRO A 108 -2.09 2.88 12.11
CA PRO A 108 -2.75 1.58 11.93
C PRO A 108 -2.81 1.13 10.46
N ILE A 109 -3.07 -0.17 10.25
CA ILE A 109 -3.06 -0.82 8.93
C ILE A 109 -4.42 -1.47 8.65
N PHE A 110 -4.88 -1.39 7.41
CA PHE A 110 -5.82 -2.33 6.81
C PHE A 110 -5.15 -3.04 5.64
N CYS A 111 -5.25 -4.37 5.58
CA CYS A 111 -4.72 -5.15 4.46
C CYS A 111 -5.84 -5.79 3.65
N THR A 112 -6.08 -5.29 2.43
CA THR A 112 -7.17 -5.76 1.56
C THR A 112 -7.00 -7.22 1.14
N LYS A 113 -5.77 -7.73 1.03
CA LYS A 113 -5.54 -9.17 0.77
C LYS A 113 -5.98 -10.05 1.94
N VAL A 114 -5.67 -9.65 3.17
CA VAL A 114 -6.13 -10.36 4.39
C VAL A 114 -7.65 -10.26 4.51
N GLY A 115 -8.20 -9.05 4.37
CA GLY A 115 -9.65 -8.84 4.38
C GLY A 115 -10.36 -9.67 3.32
N SER A 116 -9.80 -9.74 2.10
CA SER A 116 -10.34 -10.56 1.03
C SER A 116 -10.29 -12.05 1.34
N ARG A 117 -9.22 -12.58 1.93
CA ARG A 117 -9.15 -14.01 2.30
C ARG A 117 -10.18 -14.39 3.36
N LEU A 118 -10.49 -13.47 4.27
CA LEU A 118 -11.46 -13.68 5.34
C LEU A 118 -12.91 -13.47 4.87
N ALA A 119 -13.16 -12.56 3.93
CA ALA A 119 -14.49 -12.20 3.44
C ALA A 119 -14.94 -12.99 2.20
N ARG A 120 -14.06 -13.16 1.22
CA ARG A 120 -14.36 -13.74 -0.11
C ARG A 120 -14.06 -15.24 -0.16
N THR A 121 -14.58 -16.01 0.80
CA THR A 121 -14.28 -17.45 0.95
C THR A 121 -14.78 -18.33 -0.19
N TYR A 122 -15.58 -17.79 -1.11
CA TYR A 122 -16.02 -18.44 -2.34
C TYR A 122 -15.01 -18.35 -3.50
N SER A 123 -13.93 -17.58 -3.35
CA SER A 123 -12.94 -17.35 -4.40
C SER A 123 -11.54 -17.66 -3.89
N PRO A 124 -10.71 -18.41 -4.64
CA PRO A 124 -9.30 -18.58 -4.31
C PRO A 124 -8.43 -17.39 -4.79
N ARG A 125 -9.01 -16.43 -5.53
CA ARG A 125 -8.29 -15.34 -6.20
C ARG A 125 -8.32 -14.07 -5.35
N HIS A 126 -7.19 -13.77 -4.72
CA HIS A 126 -7.03 -12.63 -3.81
C HIS A 126 -5.90 -11.68 -4.24
N GLY A 127 -5.52 -11.68 -5.52
CA GLY A 127 -4.63 -10.65 -6.05
C GLY A 127 -5.36 -9.32 -6.19
N LEU A 128 -4.60 -8.22 -6.24
CA LEU A 128 -5.15 -6.87 -6.28
C LEU A 128 -6.11 -6.69 -7.46
N LYS A 129 -5.69 -7.08 -8.67
CA LYS A 129 -6.52 -7.07 -9.88
C LYS A 129 -7.86 -7.77 -9.66
N GLU A 130 -7.86 -8.98 -9.10
CA GLU A 130 -9.10 -9.75 -8.94
C GLU A 130 -9.99 -9.19 -7.83
N VAL A 131 -9.41 -8.61 -6.77
CA VAL A 131 -10.15 -7.94 -5.71
C VAL A 131 -10.79 -6.64 -6.22
N VAL A 132 -10.04 -5.80 -6.92
CA VAL A 132 -10.52 -4.52 -7.46
C VAL A 132 -11.57 -4.75 -8.54
N MET A 133 -11.36 -5.71 -9.44
CA MET A 133 -12.34 -6.02 -10.48
C MET A 133 -13.69 -6.45 -9.87
N GLU A 134 -13.68 -7.32 -8.87
CA GLU A 134 -14.93 -7.82 -8.28
C GLU A 134 -15.64 -6.79 -7.39
N LEU A 135 -14.88 -6.06 -6.57
CA LEU A 135 -15.47 -5.19 -5.54
C LEU A 135 -15.70 -3.76 -6.01
N VAL A 136 -14.91 -3.29 -6.96
CA VAL A 136 -14.93 -1.91 -7.47
C VAL A 136 -15.41 -1.86 -8.92
N GLY A 137 -15.27 -2.96 -9.68
CA GLY A 137 -15.67 -3.02 -11.09
C GLY A 137 -14.63 -2.47 -12.07
N VAL A 138 -13.38 -2.30 -11.63
CA VAL A 138 -12.29 -1.73 -12.42
C VAL A 138 -11.28 -2.80 -12.80
N GLU A 139 -10.90 -2.83 -14.07
CA GLU A 139 -9.83 -3.70 -14.55
C GLU A 139 -8.47 -3.00 -14.43
N LEU A 140 -7.56 -3.62 -13.69
CA LEU A 140 -6.17 -3.16 -13.59
C LEU A 140 -5.30 -3.77 -14.70
N ASP A 141 -4.43 -2.93 -15.25
CA ASP A 141 -3.36 -3.34 -16.16
C ASP A 141 -2.15 -3.89 -15.38
N LYS A 142 -1.47 -4.90 -15.91
CA LYS A 142 -0.30 -5.55 -15.31
C LYS A 142 1.01 -5.24 -16.05
N GLN A 143 0.99 -4.44 -17.10
CA GLN A 143 2.11 -4.29 -18.03
C GLN A 143 3.42 -3.80 -17.39
N ALA A 144 3.37 -3.02 -16.29
CA ALA A 144 4.57 -2.44 -15.67
C ALA A 144 5.02 -3.11 -14.36
N GLN A 145 4.33 -4.16 -13.90
CA GLN A 145 4.64 -4.83 -12.62
C GLN A 145 6.09 -5.35 -12.57
N SER A 146 6.59 -5.91 -13.68
CA SER A 146 7.95 -6.42 -13.80
C SER A 146 8.83 -5.46 -14.62
N SER A 147 8.96 -4.22 -14.16
CA SER A 147 9.80 -3.18 -14.77
C SER A 147 11.03 -2.83 -13.90
N ASP A 148 12.01 -2.14 -14.49
CA ASP A 148 13.18 -1.65 -13.73
C ASP A 148 12.79 -0.40 -12.92
N TRP A 149 12.34 -0.64 -11.68
CA TRP A 149 12.02 0.42 -10.72
C TRP A 149 13.27 1.13 -10.16
N GLY A 150 14.47 0.60 -10.40
CA GLY A 150 15.73 1.13 -9.87
C GLY A 150 16.16 2.43 -10.53
N ARG A 151 15.73 2.66 -11.77
CA ARG A 151 15.92 3.91 -12.52
C ARG A 151 14.87 4.94 -12.14
N VAL A 152 14.84 5.31 -10.87
CA VAL A 152 13.82 6.19 -10.30
C VAL A 152 13.72 7.53 -11.07
N ASP A 153 14.85 8.10 -11.49
CA ASP A 153 14.89 9.37 -12.23
C ASP A 153 14.37 9.26 -13.68
N GLU A 154 14.14 8.05 -14.18
CA GLU A 154 13.71 7.75 -15.56
C GLU A 154 12.39 6.97 -15.62
N LEU A 155 11.57 7.01 -14.56
CA LEU A 155 10.27 6.32 -14.56
C LEU A 155 9.39 6.83 -15.70
N SER A 156 8.94 5.91 -16.54
CA SER A 156 8.05 6.18 -17.66
C SER A 156 6.63 6.56 -17.20
N GLU A 157 5.88 7.23 -18.07
CA GLU A 157 4.46 7.52 -17.84
C GLU A 157 3.66 6.24 -17.58
N THR A 158 3.98 5.14 -18.26
CA THR A 158 3.33 3.84 -18.06
C THR A 158 3.59 3.27 -16.66
N GLN A 159 4.83 3.38 -16.15
CA GLN A 159 5.17 2.97 -14.78
C GLN A 159 4.45 3.82 -13.75
N LEU A 160 4.42 5.14 -13.94
CA LEU A 160 3.73 6.07 -13.03
C LEU A 160 2.21 5.84 -13.02
N ALA A 161 1.61 5.59 -14.18
CA ALA A 161 0.18 5.28 -14.29
C ALA A 161 -0.18 3.93 -13.66
N TYR A 162 0.66 2.91 -13.84
CA TYR A 162 0.52 1.62 -13.16
C TYR A 162 0.57 1.80 -11.64
N ALA A 163 1.63 2.43 -11.14
CA ALA A 163 1.87 2.68 -9.73
C ALA A 163 0.71 3.47 -9.08
N ALA A 164 0.22 4.51 -9.76
CA ALA A 164 -0.94 5.26 -9.29
C ALA A 164 -2.17 4.37 -9.12
N ASN A 165 -2.47 3.53 -10.10
CA ASN A 165 -3.67 2.69 -10.09
C ASN A 165 -3.63 1.57 -9.03
N ASP A 166 -2.45 1.09 -8.64
CA ASP A 166 -2.35 0.08 -7.57
C ASP A 166 -2.76 0.63 -6.19
N ALA A 167 -2.65 1.95 -5.97
CA ALA A 167 -3.14 2.61 -4.75
C ALA A 167 -4.59 3.11 -4.85
N ARG A 168 -5.00 3.71 -5.99
CA ARG A 168 -6.28 4.44 -6.13
C ARG A 168 -7.53 3.68 -5.69
N TYR A 169 -7.58 2.38 -5.96
CA TYR A 169 -8.78 1.58 -5.71
C TYR A 169 -8.78 0.85 -4.37
N LEU A 170 -7.75 1.04 -3.53
CA LEU A 170 -7.66 0.36 -2.25
C LEU A 170 -8.69 0.85 -1.24
N LEU A 171 -9.00 2.15 -1.17
CA LEU A 171 -10.00 2.65 -0.22
C LEU A 171 -11.42 2.13 -0.54
N PRO A 172 -11.92 2.20 -1.80
CA PRO A 172 -13.20 1.57 -2.14
C PRO A 172 -13.22 0.06 -1.90
N ALA A 173 -12.14 -0.66 -2.23
CA ALA A 173 -12.05 -2.09 -1.97
C ALA A 173 -12.07 -2.41 -0.46
N ARG A 174 -11.37 -1.60 0.36
CA ARG A 174 -11.36 -1.67 1.82
C ARG A 174 -12.75 -1.50 2.39
N ASP A 175 -13.51 -0.51 1.94
CA ASP A 175 -14.87 -0.26 2.41
C ASP A 175 -15.78 -1.46 2.15
N ARG A 176 -15.74 -2.01 0.92
CA ARG A 176 -16.55 -3.18 0.55
C ARG A 176 -16.15 -4.43 1.33
N LEU A 177 -14.86 -4.65 1.52
CA LEU A 177 -14.36 -5.76 2.34
C LEU A 177 -14.77 -5.62 3.80
N LYS A 178 -14.73 -4.42 4.37
CA LYS A 178 -15.17 -4.16 5.74
C LYS A 178 -16.65 -4.51 5.93
N GLU A 179 -17.52 -4.08 5.02
CA GLU A 179 -18.94 -4.43 5.04
C GLU A 179 -19.16 -5.96 4.99
N MET A 180 -18.44 -6.65 4.09
CA MET A 180 -18.51 -8.11 3.99
C MET A 180 -18.02 -8.78 5.29
N LEU A 181 -16.90 -8.34 5.86
CA LEU A 181 -16.38 -8.88 7.12
C LEU A 181 -17.36 -8.68 8.28
N GLN A 182 -18.01 -7.53 8.35
CA GLN A 182 -19.03 -7.25 9.37
C GLN A 182 -20.26 -8.13 9.17
N ARG A 183 -20.78 -8.25 7.95
CA ARG A 183 -21.90 -9.13 7.61
C ARG A 183 -21.64 -10.58 8.01
N GLU A 184 -20.42 -11.07 7.79
CA GLU A 184 -20.02 -12.46 8.09
C GLU A 184 -19.54 -12.66 9.54
N GLY A 185 -19.54 -11.63 10.40
CA GLY A 185 -19.09 -11.72 11.79
C GLY A 185 -17.59 -11.96 11.96
N ARG A 186 -16.77 -11.51 10.98
CA ARG A 186 -15.30 -11.74 10.94
C ARG A 186 -14.48 -10.46 11.09
N TRP A 187 -15.13 -9.33 11.37
CA TRP A 187 -14.46 -8.03 11.48
C TRP A 187 -13.37 -8.00 12.57
N GLU A 188 -13.70 -8.42 13.79
CA GLU A 188 -12.75 -8.42 14.91
C GLU A 188 -11.53 -9.33 14.67
N LEU A 189 -11.74 -10.46 13.99
CA LEU A 189 -10.65 -11.34 13.58
C LEU A 189 -9.73 -10.63 12.58
N ALA A 190 -10.30 -9.94 11.59
CA ALA A 190 -9.54 -9.20 10.60
C ALA A 190 -8.71 -8.08 11.26
N GLU A 191 -9.29 -7.32 12.19
CA GLU A 191 -8.57 -6.28 12.96
C GLU A 191 -7.37 -6.84 13.70
N ARG A 192 -7.53 -7.99 14.37
CA ARG A 192 -6.42 -8.70 15.03
C ARG A 192 -5.37 -9.16 14.03
N CYS A 193 -5.77 -9.66 12.87
CA CYS A 193 -4.83 -10.02 11.81
C CYS A 193 -4.05 -8.80 11.30
N PHE A 194 -4.69 -7.63 11.14
CA PHE A 194 -4.02 -6.41 10.71
C PHE A 194 -2.99 -5.94 11.74
N ALA A 195 -3.34 -6.01 13.04
CA ALA A 195 -2.42 -5.66 14.13
C ALA A 195 -1.17 -6.56 14.18
N CYS A 196 -1.24 -7.80 13.67
CA CYS A 196 -0.08 -8.68 13.57
C CYS A 196 0.87 -8.33 12.42
N ILE A 197 0.48 -7.52 11.44
CA ILE A 197 1.28 -7.27 10.23
C ILE A 197 2.66 -6.67 10.54
N PRO A 198 2.81 -5.65 11.42
CA PRO A 198 4.12 -5.15 11.80
C PRO A 198 5.01 -6.23 12.43
N VAL A 199 4.43 -7.13 13.24
CA VAL A 199 5.17 -8.26 13.83
C VAL A 199 5.64 -9.23 12.75
N MET A 200 4.76 -9.60 11.81
CA MET A 200 5.12 -10.50 10.71
C MET A 200 6.21 -9.89 9.81
N SER A 201 6.12 -8.58 9.58
CA SER A 201 7.12 -7.80 8.85
C SER A 201 8.49 -7.86 9.54
N ASP A 202 8.55 -7.67 10.87
CA ASP A 202 9.79 -7.77 11.63
C ASP A 202 10.39 -9.18 11.61
N LEU A 203 9.55 -10.23 11.73
CA LEU A 203 9.99 -11.62 11.60
C LEU A 203 10.66 -11.88 10.25
N ASP A 204 10.08 -11.39 9.15
CA ASP A 204 10.65 -11.52 7.81
C ASP A 204 11.98 -10.79 7.67
N ARG A 205 12.04 -9.55 8.16
CA ARG A 205 13.25 -8.72 8.13
C ARG A 205 14.40 -9.37 8.89
N PHE A 206 14.09 -10.01 10.03
CA PHE A 206 15.07 -10.72 10.84
C PHE A 206 15.28 -12.18 10.43
N ARG A 207 14.67 -12.61 9.32
CA ARG A 207 14.81 -13.96 8.75
C ARG A 207 14.34 -15.08 9.70
N PHE A 208 13.43 -14.78 10.62
CA PHE A 208 12.74 -15.81 11.38
C PHE A 208 11.72 -16.52 10.48
N THR A 209 11.99 -17.80 10.21
CA THR A 209 11.08 -18.69 9.47
C THR A 209 10.43 -19.68 10.42
N GLN A 210 9.20 -20.10 10.12
CA GLN A 210 8.50 -21.17 10.86
C GLN A 210 8.32 -20.88 12.36
N THR A 211 8.22 -19.61 12.76
CA THR A 211 8.12 -19.12 14.15
C THR A 211 7.06 -19.81 15.01
N PHE A 212 6.04 -20.39 14.40
CA PHE A 212 4.92 -21.05 15.08
C PHE A 212 4.87 -22.57 14.82
N GLU A 213 5.92 -23.13 14.22
CA GLU A 213 6.07 -24.58 13.99
C GLU A 213 7.03 -25.18 15.03
N HIS A 214 6.99 -26.51 15.19
CA HIS A 214 7.83 -27.26 16.13
C HIS A 214 9.22 -27.58 15.56
#